data_AF-W1DDI1-F1
#
_entry.id   AF-W1DDI1-F1
#
_cell.length_a   1.000
_cell.length_b   1.000
_cell.length_c   1.000
_cell.angle_alpha   90.00
_cell.angle_beta   90.00
_cell.angle_gamma   90.00
#
_symmetry.space_group_name_H-M   'P 1'
#
loop_
_entity.id
_entity.type
_entity.pdbx_description
1 polymer ?
#
loop_
_entity_poly.entity_id
_entity_poly.type
_entity_poly.pdbx_seq_one_letter_code
_entity_poly.pdbx_strand_id
1 'polypeptide(L)'
;MKAAPKTPKAKRQEEQANFISWRFALLCGCILLALAFLLGRVAWLQVISPDMLVRQGDMRSLRVQEVSTARGMITDRSGRPLAVSVPVKAIWADPKELHDAGGVTLDTRWKALADALNMPLDQLATRINTNPRMRFIYLARQVNPDMADYIKKLKLPGIHLREESRRYYFRGSNRSPHRLYQRR
;
A
#
# COMPACT_ATOMS: atom_id res chain seq x y z
N MET A 1 -38.60 -81.29 -49.32
CA MET A 1 -37.61 -80.19 -49.43
C MET A 1 -38.26 -78.90 -48.95
N LYS A 2 -37.59 -78.18 -48.01
CA LYS A 2 -37.51 -76.72 -47.82
C LYS A 2 -38.76 -75.86 -48.10
N ALA A 3 -39.17 -74.87 -47.32
CA ALA A 3 -38.75 -74.27 -46.05
C ALA A 3 -39.84 -73.22 -45.72
N ALA A 4 -40.09 -72.94 -44.44
CA ALA A 4 -40.86 -71.76 -44.01
C ALA A 4 -40.15 -70.46 -44.48
N PRO A 5 -40.82 -69.30 -44.68
CA PRO A 5 -41.21 -68.42 -43.55
C PRO A 5 -42.39 -67.46 -43.91
N LYS A 6 -42.86 -66.42 -43.18
CA LYS A 6 -42.31 -65.55 -42.13
C LYS A 6 -43.47 -64.70 -41.55
N THR A 7 -43.54 -64.57 -40.23
CA THR A 7 -44.36 -63.63 -39.47
C THR A 7 -43.92 -62.15 -39.66
N PRO A 8 -44.75 -61.16 -39.28
CA PRO A 8 -44.64 -59.78 -39.75
C PRO A 8 -43.54 -58.99 -39.02
N LYS A 9 -42.94 -58.00 -39.69
CA LYS A 9 -42.09 -57.00 -39.03
C LYS A 9 -42.79 -55.64 -39.02
N ALA A 10 -43.25 -55.26 -37.83
CA ALA A 10 -43.71 -53.92 -37.51
C ALA A 10 -42.58 -52.89 -37.71
N LYS A 11 -42.88 -51.81 -38.44
CA LYS A 11 -42.07 -50.59 -38.45
C LYS A 11 -42.15 -49.95 -37.06
N ARG A 12 -41.00 -49.83 -36.40
CA ARG A 12 -40.86 -49.29 -35.05
C ARG A 12 -40.83 -47.76 -35.12
N GLN A 13 -41.94 -47.16 -34.70
CA GLN A 13 -42.15 -45.81 -34.17
C GLN A 13 -41.00 -44.79 -34.34
N GLU A 14 -41.16 -43.89 -35.31
CA GLU A 14 -40.51 -42.57 -35.34
C GLU A 14 -41.59 -41.49 -35.16
N GLU A 15 -42.14 -41.33 -33.96
CA GLU A 15 -43.14 -40.26 -33.77
C GLU A 15 -43.28 -39.72 -32.33
N GLN A 16 -42.29 -39.95 -31.45
CA GLN A 16 -42.35 -39.50 -30.05
C GLN A 16 -41.24 -38.54 -29.61
N ALA A 17 -40.53 -37.89 -30.54
CA ALA A 17 -39.47 -36.94 -30.22
C ALA A 17 -39.87 -35.45 -30.34
N ASN A 18 -40.99 -35.11 -30.98
CA ASN A 18 -41.27 -33.72 -31.36
C ASN A 18 -41.83 -32.84 -30.21
N PHE A 19 -42.68 -33.38 -29.34
CA PHE A 19 -43.25 -32.62 -28.22
C PHE A 19 -42.25 -32.37 -27.08
N ILE A 20 -41.33 -33.31 -26.82
CA ILE A 20 -40.28 -33.16 -25.81
C ILE A 20 -39.19 -32.22 -26.33
N SER A 21 -38.83 -32.31 -27.62
CA SER A 21 -37.79 -31.45 -28.21
C SER A 21 -38.19 -29.97 -28.24
N TRP A 22 -39.46 -29.63 -28.42
CA TRP A 22 -39.91 -28.22 -28.36
C TRP A 22 -39.82 -27.65 -26.94
N ARG A 23 -40.26 -28.40 -25.93
CA ARG A 23 -40.13 -27.98 -24.51
C ARG A 23 -38.67 -27.89 -24.09
N PHE A 24 -37.84 -28.81 -24.55
CA PHE A 24 -36.39 -28.80 -24.33
C PHE A 24 -35.71 -27.62 -25.03
N ALA A 25 -36.07 -27.33 -26.29
CA ALA A 25 -35.57 -26.18 -27.03
C ALA A 25 -35.97 -24.86 -26.36
N LEU A 26 -37.19 -24.77 -25.83
CA LEU A 26 -37.66 -23.60 -25.09
C LEU A 26 -36.89 -23.42 -23.78
N LEU A 27 -36.66 -24.50 -23.03
CA LEU A 27 -35.84 -24.48 -21.81
C LEU A 27 -34.40 -24.03 -22.11
N CYS A 28 -33.75 -24.62 -23.12
CA CYS A 28 -32.41 -24.25 -23.55
C CYS A 28 -32.36 -22.78 -24.02
N GLY A 29 -33.38 -22.33 -24.76
CA GLY A 29 -33.52 -20.93 -25.17
C GLY A 29 -33.59 -19.99 -23.96
N CYS A 30 -34.41 -20.31 -22.96
CA CYS A 30 -34.50 -19.53 -21.72
C CYS A 30 -33.17 -19.47 -20.95
N ILE A 31 -32.46 -20.61 -20.84
CA ILE A 31 -31.15 -20.67 -20.17
C ILE A 31 -30.13 -19.81 -20.90
N LEU A 32 -30.06 -19.92 -22.24
CA LEU A 32 -29.16 -19.10 -23.06
C LEU A 32 -29.48 -17.61 -22.95
N LEU A 33 -30.76 -17.24 -22.91
CA LEU A 33 -31.19 -15.86 -22.73
C LEU A 33 -30.78 -15.32 -21.35
N ALA A 34 -30.97 -16.10 -20.29
CA ALA A 34 -30.54 -15.73 -18.94
C ALA A 34 -29.02 -15.55 -18.84
N LEU A 35 -28.26 -16.44 -19.50
CA LEU A 35 -26.81 -16.36 -19.54
C LEU A 35 -26.32 -15.14 -20.35
N ALA A 36 -26.94 -14.87 -21.50
CA ALA A 36 -26.66 -13.68 -22.30
C ALA A 36 -26.99 -12.38 -21.54
N PHE A 37 -28.10 -12.35 -20.78
CA PHE A 37 -28.46 -11.23 -19.94
C PHE A 37 -27.43 -10.99 -18.82
N LEU A 38 -26.98 -12.05 -18.14
CA LEU A 38 -25.92 -11.96 -17.13
C LEU A 38 -24.61 -11.44 -17.73
N LEU A 39 -24.19 -11.95 -18.90
CA LEU A 39 -22.99 -11.48 -19.60
C LEU A 39 -23.12 -10.01 -20.01
N GLY A 40 -24.27 -9.60 -20.56
CA GLY A 40 -24.54 -8.21 -20.88
C GLY A 40 -24.54 -7.31 -19.65
N ARG A 41 -25.06 -7.79 -18.52
CA ARG A 41 -25.05 -7.07 -17.24
C ARG A 41 -23.63 -6.91 -16.69
N VAL A 42 -22.80 -7.95 -16.79
CA VAL A 42 -21.38 -7.92 -16.40
C VAL A 42 -20.60 -6.96 -17.30
N ALA A 43 -20.78 -7.06 -18.62
CA ALA A 43 -20.15 -6.15 -19.58
C ALA A 43 -20.56 -4.69 -19.33
N TRP A 44 -21.84 -4.43 -19.05
CA TRP A 44 -22.32 -3.10 -18.66
C TRP A 44 -21.62 -2.58 -17.40
N LEU A 45 -21.48 -3.42 -16.36
CA LEU A 45 -20.80 -3.06 -15.12
C LEU A 45 -19.30 -2.79 -15.35
N GLN A 46 -18.67 -3.58 -16.24
CA GLN A 46 -17.28 -3.43 -16.63
C GLN A 46 -17.02 -2.22 -17.53
N VAL A 47 -17.98 -1.76 -18.32
CA VAL A 47 -17.81 -0.60 -19.21
C VAL A 47 -18.14 0.71 -18.50
N ILE A 48 -19.16 0.73 -17.64
CA ILE A 48 -19.61 1.98 -17.02
C ILE A 48 -18.83 2.39 -15.78
N SER A 49 -18.13 1.49 -15.07
CA SER A 49 -17.26 1.92 -13.97
C SER A 49 -16.16 0.93 -13.54
N PRO A 50 -15.13 0.64 -14.35
CA PRO A 50 -13.86 0.14 -13.82
C PRO A 50 -12.95 1.30 -13.39
N ASP A 51 -12.99 2.44 -14.09
CA ASP A 51 -11.98 3.49 -13.93
C ASP A 51 -12.06 4.24 -12.61
N MET A 52 -13.24 4.64 -12.12
CA MET A 52 -13.27 5.49 -10.93
C MET A 52 -12.89 4.75 -9.64
N LEU A 53 -13.31 3.49 -9.48
CA LEU A 53 -13.01 2.70 -8.28
C LEU A 53 -11.63 2.04 -8.34
N VAL A 54 -11.17 1.56 -9.51
CA VAL A 54 -9.80 1.05 -9.65
C VAL A 54 -8.79 2.18 -9.53
N ARG A 55 -9.05 3.36 -10.12
CA ARG A 55 -8.16 4.52 -9.98
C ARG A 55 -8.15 5.09 -8.56
N GLN A 56 -9.28 5.05 -7.84
CA GLN A 56 -9.28 5.39 -6.40
C GLN A 56 -8.59 4.31 -5.56
N GLY A 57 -8.73 3.03 -5.91
CA GLY A 57 -8.01 1.92 -5.31
C GLY A 57 -6.51 2.05 -5.50
N ASP A 58 -6.07 2.36 -6.72
CA ASP A 58 -4.66 2.55 -7.11
C ASP A 58 -4.07 3.84 -6.53
N MET A 59 -4.81 4.95 -6.50
CA MET A 59 -4.37 6.18 -5.80
C MET A 59 -4.22 5.96 -4.28
N ARG A 60 -4.84 4.91 -3.74
CA ARG A 60 -4.75 4.49 -2.34
C ARG A 60 -3.84 3.28 -2.12
N SER A 61 -3.33 2.68 -3.20
CA SER A 61 -2.71 1.35 -3.16
C SER A 61 -1.29 1.41 -2.60
N LEU A 62 -1.19 0.92 -1.36
CA LEU A 62 0.01 0.35 -0.73
C LEU A 62 1.19 1.30 -0.54
N ARG A 63 1.00 2.39 0.20
CA ARG A 63 2.13 2.89 1.00
C ARG A 63 2.35 1.88 2.13
N VAL A 64 3.29 0.95 1.92
CA VAL A 64 3.77 0.06 2.99
C VAL A 64 4.43 0.94 4.03
N GLN A 65 3.62 1.41 4.99
CA GLN A 65 4.14 2.08 6.17
C GLN A 65 4.72 0.97 7.04
N GLU A 66 6.04 0.83 7.02
CA GLU A 66 6.73 -0.09 7.92
C GLU A 66 6.34 0.26 9.35
N VAL A 67 5.59 -0.63 10.00
CA VAL A 67 5.26 -0.49 11.41
C VAL A 67 6.56 -0.72 12.18
N SER A 68 7.07 0.34 12.80
CA SER A 68 8.26 0.29 13.65
C SER A 68 7.97 -0.60 14.85
N THR A 69 8.33 -1.88 14.77
CA THR A 69 8.24 -2.79 15.93
C THR A 69 9.38 -2.50 16.89
N ALA A 70 9.06 -2.20 18.14
CA ALA A 70 10.05 -2.01 19.19
C ALA A 70 10.83 -3.33 19.42
N ARG A 71 12.15 -3.28 19.32
CA ARG A 71 13.01 -4.42 19.63
C ARG A 71 13.14 -4.58 21.15
N GLY A 72 13.18 -5.83 21.63
CA GLY A 72 13.32 -6.14 23.05
C GLY A 72 14.63 -5.63 23.68
N MET A 73 14.59 -5.37 24.99
CA MET A 73 15.74 -4.98 25.79
C MET A 73 16.71 -6.16 25.95
N ILE A 74 18.01 -5.91 25.78
CA ILE A 74 19.05 -6.93 26.06
C ILE A 74 19.65 -6.65 27.44
N THR A 75 19.48 -7.59 28.37
CA THR A 75 20.03 -7.54 29.74
C THR A 75 21.23 -8.47 29.91
N ASP A 76 22.16 -8.09 30.78
CA ASP A 76 23.27 -8.95 31.23
C ASP A 76 22.76 -10.02 32.22
N ARG A 77 23.60 -10.99 32.59
CA ARG A 77 23.33 -12.02 33.62
C ARG A 77 22.93 -11.46 34.99
N SER A 78 23.27 -10.20 35.25
CA SER A 78 22.94 -9.47 36.48
C SER A 78 21.66 -8.63 36.36
N GLY A 79 20.91 -8.75 35.26
CA GLY A 79 19.70 -7.99 34.98
C GLY A 79 19.92 -6.54 34.54
N ARG A 80 21.18 -6.09 34.42
CA ARG A 80 21.50 -4.72 34.00
C ARG A 80 21.31 -4.55 32.49
N PRO A 81 20.70 -3.44 32.01
CA PRO A 81 20.50 -3.22 30.58
C PRO A 81 21.83 -2.97 29.85
N LEU A 82 22.09 -3.72 28.79
CA LEU A 82 23.24 -3.54 27.90
C LEU A 82 22.87 -2.71 26.67
N ALA A 83 21.67 -2.94 26.13
CA ALA A 83 21.14 -2.20 25.00
C ALA A 83 19.64 -1.94 25.21
N VAL A 84 19.24 -0.69 25.02
CA VAL A 84 17.83 -0.26 25.07
C VAL A 84 17.42 0.39 23.76
N SER A 85 16.21 0.08 23.31
CA SER A 85 15.56 0.75 22.19
C SER A 85 14.74 1.92 22.74
N VAL A 86 15.18 3.14 22.45
CA VAL A 86 14.47 4.36 22.84
C VAL A 86 13.58 4.80 21.67
N PRO A 87 12.27 5.06 21.90
CA PRO A 87 11.41 5.61 20.88
C PRO A 87 11.87 7.02 20.51
N VAL A 88 12.11 7.26 19.23
CA VAL A 88 12.48 8.56 18.67
C VAL A 88 11.60 8.83 17.46
N LYS A 89 11.59 10.07 16.97
CA LYS A 89 10.86 10.38 15.73
C LYS A 89 11.84 10.85 14.66
N ALA A 90 11.44 10.75 13.40
CA ALA A 90 12.11 11.35 12.27
C ALA A 90 11.17 12.35 11.61
N ILE A 91 11.70 13.51 11.24
CA ILE A 91 10.97 14.55 10.54
C ILE A 91 11.32 14.44 9.06
N TRP A 92 10.30 14.34 8.24
CA TRP A 92 10.46 14.28 6.80
C TRP A 92 9.49 15.25 6.12
N ALA A 93 9.86 15.69 4.93
CA ALA A 93 9.06 16.57 4.10
C ALA A 93 8.63 15.86 2.82
N ASP A 94 7.43 16.18 2.34
CA ASP A 94 6.97 15.91 0.98
C ASP A 94 7.11 17.20 0.14
N PRO A 95 8.18 17.33 -0.68
CA PRO A 95 8.38 18.51 -1.53
C PRO A 95 7.22 18.83 -2.46
N LYS A 96 6.51 17.83 -2.95
CA LYS A 96 5.38 18.03 -3.86
C LYS A 96 4.21 18.69 -3.12
N GLU A 97 3.83 18.11 -1.98
CA GLU A 97 2.77 18.68 -1.12
C GLU A 97 3.14 20.10 -0.68
N LEU A 98 4.41 20.34 -0.40
CA LEU A 98 4.90 21.66 -0.03
C LEU A 98 4.79 22.67 -1.16
N HIS A 99 5.15 22.29 -2.39
CA HIS A 99 5.05 23.15 -3.56
C HIS A 99 3.60 23.49 -3.89
N ASP A 100 2.70 22.49 -3.81
CA ASP A 100 1.27 22.67 -4.02
C ASP A 100 0.64 23.62 -2.96
N ALA A 101 1.20 23.68 -1.75
CA ALA A 101 0.76 24.55 -0.66
C ALA A 101 1.37 25.96 -0.66
N GLY A 102 2.18 26.32 -1.66
CA GLY A 102 2.83 27.64 -1.76
C GLY A 102 4.31 27.69 -1.35
N GLY A 103 4.91 26.53 -1.09
CA GLY A 103 6.34 26.39 -0.80
C GLY A 103 6.76 26.76 0.63
N VAL A 104 8.06 26.91 0.83
CA VAL A 104 8.62 27.40 2.11
C VAL A 104 8.45 28.91 2.14
N THR A 105 7.59 29.41 3.04
CA THR A 105 7.33 30.82 3.24
C THR A 105 8.20 31.38 4.38
N LEU A 106 8.35 32.71 4.43
CA LEU A 106 9.08 33.42 5.51
C LEU A 106 8.27 33.52 6.82
N ASP A 107 7.29 32.66 7.02
CA ASP A 107 6.39 32.70 8.17
C ASP A 107 7.10 32.34 9.48
N THR A 108 6.57 32.83 10.60
CA THR A 108 7.07 32.53 11.95
C THR A 108 7.12 31.03 12.23
N ARG A 109 6.23 30.24 11.60
CA ARG A 109 6.19 28.77 11.76
C ARG A 109 7.38 28.09 11.10
N TRP A 110 7.80 28.56 9.93
CA TRP A 110 8.96 28.05 9.21
C TRP A 110 10.26 28.43 9.92
N LYS A 111 10.34 29.64 10.49
CA LYS A 111 11.44 30.05 11.36
C LYS A 111 11.53 29.16 12.60
N ALA A 112 10.41 28.90 13.28
CA ALA A 112 10.37 28.00 14.43
C ALA A 112 10.80 26.56 14.09
N LEU A 113 10.47 26.05 12.88
CA LEU A 113 10.97 24.76 12.41
C LEU A 113 12.47 24.79 12.15
N ALA A 114 12.95 25.82 11.47
CA ALA A 114 14.37 26.03 11.17
C ALA A 114 15.21 26.10 12.46
N ASP A 115 14.74 26.84 13.46
CA ASP A 115 15.36 26.95 14.78
C ASP A 115 15.37 25.61 15.53
N ALA A 116 14.25 24.88 15.52
CA ALA A 116 14.16 23.56 16.14
C ALA A 116 15.11 22.53 15.47
N LEU A 117 15.33 22.67 14.17
CA LEU A 117 16.25 21.83 13.39
C LEU A 117 17.70 22.34 13.41
N ASN A 118 17.96 23.50 14.03
CA ASN A 118 19.24 24.19 14.03
C ASN A 118 19.83 24.38 12.62
N MET A 119 18.97 24.70 11.65
CA MET A 119 19.33 24.91 10.24
C MET A 119 18.75 26.24 9.78
N PRO A 120 19.50 27.10 9.08
CA PRO A 120 18.96 28.36 8.59
C PRO A 120 17.86 28.10 7.55
N LEU A 121 16.86 28.99 7.52
CA LEU A 121 15.68 28.85 6.69
C LEU A 121 16.00 28.69 5.21
N ASP A 122 17.02 29.41 4.71
CA ASP A 122 17.47 29.31 3.33
C ASP A 122 17.98 27.90 2.99
N GLN A 123 18.80 27.31 3.87
CA GLN A 123 19.30 25.94 3.66
C GLN A 123 18.16 24.92 3.71
N LEU A 124 17.18 25.12 4.59
CA LEU A 124 16.00 24.26 4.65
C LEU A 124 15.21 24.32 3.33
N ALA A 125 14.96 25.53 2.82
CA ALA A 125 14.28 25.74 1.55
C ALA A 125 15.06 25.12 0.37
N THR A 126 16.37 25.34 0.30
CA THR A 126 17.22 24.73 -0.73
C THR A 126 17.17 23.21 -0.67
N ARG A 127 17.24 22.61 0.53
CA ARG A 127 17.22 21.15 0.72
C ARG A 127 15.91 20.52 0.28
N ILE A 128 14.79 21.20 0.51
CA ILE A 128 13.47 20.75 0.06
C ILE A 128 13.33 20.93 -1.46
N ASN A 129 13.77 22.08 -1.99
CA ASN A 129 13.67 22.41 -3.41
C ASN A 129 14.72 21.69 -4.28
N THR A 130 15.69 20.99 -3.69
CA THR A 130 16.73 20.25 -4.43
C THR A 130 16.11 19.23 -5.40
N ASN A 131 14.99 18.61 -5.03
CA ASN A 131 14.28 17.72 -5.96
C ASN A 131 12.75 17.80 -5.81
N PRO A 132 12.07 18.67 -6.58
CA PRO A 132 10.64 18.94 -6.42
C PRO A 132 9.75 17.76 -6.86
N ARG A 133 10.31 16.75 -7.53
CA ARG A 133 9.59 15.53 -7.93
C ARG A 133 9.57 14.44 -6.85
N MET A 134 10.43 14.54 -5.83
CA MET A 134 10.45 13.58 -4.72
C MET A 134 9.25 13.82 -3.79
N ARG A 135 8.72 12.74 -3.21
CA ARG A 135 7.64 12.78 -2.21
C ARG A 135 8.11 12.56 -0.77
N PHE A 136 9.42 12.39 -0.58
CA PHE A 136 9.98 12.03 0.71
C PHE A 136 11.43 12.49 0.82
N ILE A 137 11.69 13.42 1.74
CA ILE A 137 13.04 13.89 2.08
C ILE A 137 13.18 13.95 3.61
N TYR A 138 14.22 13.35 4.16
CA TYR A 138 14.53 13.51 5.58
C TYR A 138 15.08 14.90 5.88
N LEU A 139 14.44 15.61 6.80
CA LEU A 139 14.94 16.87 7.36
C LEU A 139 15.82 16.61 8.58
N ALA A 140 15.33 15.79 9.50
CA ALA A 140 16.09 15.33 10.67
C ALA A 140 15.66 13.92 11.09
N ARG A 141 16.60 13.17 11.65
CA ARG A 141 16.39 11.81 12.15
C ARG A 141 16.69 11.74 13.63
N GLN A 142 16.08 10.79 14.32
CA GLN A 142 16.32 10.53 15.75
C GLN A 142 16.07 11.76 16.64
N VAL A 143 15.05 12.55 16.33
CA VAL A 143 14.65 13.69 17.17
C VAL A 143 13.92 13.21 18.42
N ASN A 144 14.12 13.95 19.52
CA ASN A 144 13.44 13.72 20.78
C ASN A 144 11.91 13.86 20.58
N PRO A 145 11.07 12.96 21.12
CA PRO A 145 9.61 13.10 21.10
C PRO A 145 9.10 14.51 21.46
N ASP A 146 9.69 15.19 22.45
CA ASP A 146 9.26 16.53 22.87
C ASP A 146 9.36 17.56 21.73
N MET A 147 10.51 17.57 21.04
CA MET A 147 10.76 18.43 19.89
C MET A 147 9.85 18.06 18.71
N ALA A 148 9.62 16.77 18.50
CA ALA A 148 8.73 16.31 17.45
C ALA A 148 7.27 16.72 17.71
N ASP A 149 6.83 16.70 18.96
CA ASP A 149 5.48 17.15 19.34
C ASP A 149 5.35 18.67 19.23
N TYR A 150 6.41 19.44 19.52
CA TYR A 150 6.48 20.87 19.21
C TYR A 150 6.30 21.12 17.71
N ILE A 151 7.04 20.39 16.86
CA ILE A 151 6.95 20.53 15.39
C ILE A 151 5.58 20.10 14.87
N LYS A 152 4.96 19.07 15.46
CA LYS A 152 3.59 18.65 15.13
C LYS A 152 2.58 19.77 15.38
N LYS A 153 2.77 20.57 16.44
CA LYS A 153 1.90 21.71 16.77
C LYS A 153 2.00 22.87 15.78
N LEU A 154 3.11 22.98 15.04
CA LEU A 154 3.29 24.02 14.01
C LEU A 154 2.34 23.83 12.82
N LYS A 155 1.80 22.62 12.61
CA LYS A 155 0.84 22.28 11.53
C LYS A 155 1.29 22.82 10.16
N LEU A 156 2.55 22.58 9.83
CA LEU A 156 3.11 22.96 8.54
C LEU A 156 2.61 21.98 7.46
N PRO A 157 2.15 22.46 6.29
CA PRO A 157 1.81 21.58 5.18
C PRO A 157 3.05 20.78 4.75
N GLY A 158 2.88 19.56 4.25
CA GLY A 158 4.00 18.74 3.72
C GLY A 158 5.06 18.29 4.73
N ILE A 159 4.98 18.66 6.01
CA ILE A 159 5.89 18.19 7.07
C ILE A 159 5.23 17.09 7.88
N HIS A 160 5.90 15.94 7.93
CA HIS A 160 5.36 14.73 8.51
C HIS A 160 6.36 14.12 9.51
N LEU A 161 5.81 13.38 10.47
CA LEU A 161 6.57 12.66 11.49
C LEU A 161 6.49 11.17 11.22
N ARG A 162 7.64 10.49 11.28
CA ARG A 162 7.76 9.03 11.20
C ARG A 162 8.31 8.50 12.51
N GLU A 163 7.71 7.44 13.03
CA GLU A 163 8.23 6.76 14.22
C GLU A 163 9.51 5.98 13.87
N GLU A 164 10.53 6.12 14.71
CA GLU A 164 11.81 5.42 14.58
C GLU A 164 12.28 4.96 15.98
N SER A 165 13.28 4.08 16.02
CA SER A 165 13.90 3.70 17.28
C SER A 165 15.41 3.86 17.19
N ARG A 166 16.03 4.38 18.26
CA ARG A 166 17.48 4.47 18.40
C ARG A 166 17.97 3.48 19.43
N ARG A 167 19.04 2.76 19.12
CA ARG A 167 19.72 1.88 20.08
C ARG A 167 20.72 2.67 20.91
N TYR A 168 20.58 2.57 22.22
CA TYR A 168 21.56 3.10 23.18
C TYR A 168 22.28 1.94 23.87
N TYR A 169 23.62 1.95 23.82
CA TYR A 169 24.47 0.95 24.45
C TYR A 169 25.18 1.56 25.66
N PHE A 170 24.85 1.09 26.87
CA PHE A 170 25.41 1.67 28.11
C PHE A 170 26.86 1.29 28.39
N ARG A 171 27.36 0.15 27.85
CA ARG A 171 28.68 -0.42 28.17
C ARG A 171 29.64 -0.56 26.97
N GLY A 172 29.37 0.11 25.85
CA GLY A 172 29.89 -0.27 24.55
C GLY A 172 30.84 0.70 23.84
N SER A 173 31.54 1.63 24.51
CA SER A 173 32.39 2.61 23.79
C SER A 173 33.57 1.98 23.01
N ASN A 174 33.81 0.66 23.11
CA ASN A 174 34.97 0.02 22.49
C ASN A 174 34.70 -1.30 21.72
N ARG A 175 33.47 -1.57 21.28
CA ARG A 175 33.19 -2.71 20.38
C ARG A 175 32.21 -2.35 19.27
N SER A 176 32.62 -1.40 18.43
CA SER A 176 32.01 -1.25 17.09
C SER A 176 32.61 -2.29 16.15
N PRO A 177 31.83 -3.18 15.50
CA PRO A 177 32.35 -4.10 14.49
C PRO A 177 32.56 -3.42 13.12
N HIS A 178 32.88 -2.13 13.10
CA HIS A 178 32.85 -1.31 11.88
C HIS A 178 34.20 -1.19 11.14
N ARG A 179 35.17 -2.08 11.39
CA ARG A 179 36.51 -1.98 10.77
C ARG A 179 37.04 -3.30 10.21
N LEU A 180 36.26 -4.01 9.39
CA LEU A 180 36.74 -5.23 8.71
C LEU A 180 36.58 -5.26 7.18
N TYR A 181 36.23 -4.15 6.50
CA TYR A 181 36.09 -4.17 5.03
C TYR A 181 36.74 -2.99 4.30
N GLN A 182 37.99 -2.65 4.65
CA GLN A 182 38.87 -1.87 3.76
C GLN A 182 40.32 -2.36 3.89
N ARG A 183 40.59 -3.53 3.34
CA ARG A 183 41.92 -3.93 2.86
C ARG A 183 41.76 -4.81 1.63
N ARG A 184 41.63 -4.18 0.47
CA ARG A 184 42.32 -4.47 -0.80
C ARG A 184 41.89 -3.45 -1.83
#